data_AF-A0A1H7N045-F1
#
_entry.id   AF-A0A1H7N045-F1
#
_cell.length_a   1.000
_cell.length_b   1.000
_cell.length_c   1.000
_cell.angle_alpha   90.00
_cell.angle_beta   90.00
_cell.angle_gamma   90.00
#
_symmetry.space_group_name_H-M   'P 1'
#
loop_
_entity.id
_entity.type
_entity.pdbx_description
1 polymer ?
#
loop_
_entity_poly.entity_id
_entity_poly.type
_entity_poly.pdbx_seq_one_letter_code
_entity_poly.pdbx_strand_id
1 'polypeptide(L)' 'MGNQTWWVIAPESGFAFEQRPNGDMVVVDESAAEEHVLHGYEWMHVKHPDATEQRIKVHGEGPPPFGKWIALDEG' A
#
# COMPACT_ATOMS: atom_id res chain seq x y z
N MET A 1 -10.40 -13.75 -16.03
CA MET A 1 -9.27 -13.84 -15.10
C MET A 1 -8.92 -12.42 -14.71
N GLY A 2 -9.16 -12.03 -13.46
CA GLY A 2 -8.69 -10.73 -12.97
C GLY A 2 -7.18 -10.77 -12.83
N ASN A 3 -6.47 -9.90 -13.53
CA ASN A 3 -5.02 -9.77 -13.37
C ASN A 3 -4.75 -9.06 -12.05
N GLN A 4 -4.69 -9.83 -10.95
CA GLN A 4 -4.26 -9.29 -9.67
C GLN A 4 -2.80 -8.86 -9.78
N THR A 5 -2.52 -7.67 -9.27
CA THR A 5 -1.19 -7.04 -9.30
C THR A 5 -0.84 -6.58 -7.90
N TRP A 6 0.45 -6.49 -7.62
CA TRP A 6 0.96 -5.85 -6.42
C TRP A 6 0.98 -4.34 -6.61
N TRP A 7 0.46 -3.61 -5.64
CA TRP A 7 0.37 -2.15 -5.63
C TRP A 7 1.15 -1.62 -4.43
N VAL A 8 1.93 -0.57 -4.66
CA VAL A 8 2.63 0.17 -3.60
C VAL A 8 2.16 1.61 -3.61
N ILE A 9 2.05 2.22 -2.42
CA ILE A 9 1.66 3.62 -2.34
C ILE A 9 2.75 4.49 -2.95
N ALA A 10 2.36 5.43 -3.81
CA ALA A 10 3.31 6.34 -4.41
C ALA A 10 3.81 7.33 -3.34
N PRO A 11 5.12 7.64 -3.28
CA PRO A 11 5.62 8.64 -2.34
C PRO A 11 5.05 10.04 -2.61
N GLU A 12 4.61 10.32 -3.85
CA GLU A 12 3.91 11.55 -4.23
C GLU A 12 2.40 11.53 -3.93
N SER A 13 1.90 10.46 -3.31
CA SER A 13 0.47 10.32 -3.02
C SER A 13 0.00 11.31 -1.95
N GLY A 14 0.88 11.77 -1.06
CA GLY A 14 0.50 12.51 0.15
C GLY A 14 -0.22 11.63 1.19
N PHE A 15 -0.20 10.31 0.97
CA PHE A 15 -0.75 9.33 1.87
C PHE A 15 0.38 8.37 2.27
N ALA A 16 0.49 8.10 3.57
CA ALA A 16 1.34 7.07 4.13
C ALA A 16 0.57 5.76 4.22
N PHE A 17 1.22 4.65 3.90
CA PHE A 17 0.64 3.32 4.05
C PHE A 17 1.36 2.54 5.12
N GLU A 18 0.66 2.22 6.21
CA GLU A 18 1.24 1.60 7.39
C GLU A 18 0.38 0.47 7.95
N GLN A 19 1.03 -0.49 8.61
CA GLN A 19 0.37 -1.52 9.38
C GLN A 19 0.20 -1.05 10.82
N ARG A 20 -1.03 -1.06 11.32
CA ARG A 20 -1.34 -0.78 12.73
C ARG A 20 -0.98 -1.97 13.62
N PRO A 21 -0.71 -1.76 14.92
CA PRO A 21 -0.33 -2.84 15.84
C PRO A 21 -1.43 -3.91 16.05
N ASN A 22 -2.68 -3.59 15.69
CA ASN A 22 -3.79 -4.54 15.67
C ASN A 22 -3.82 -5.45 14.42
N GLY A 23 -2.93 -5.21 13.45
CA GLY A 23 -2.84 -5.93 12.19
C GLY A 23 -3.61 -5.31 11.03
N ASP A 24 -4.32 -4.20 11.24
CA ASP A 24 -5.04 -3.50 10.18
C ASP A 24 -4.07 -2.72 9.28
N MET A 25 -4.36 -2.73 7.99
CA MET A 25 -3.67 -1.90 7.01
C MET A 25 -4.40 -0.59 6.83
N VAL A 26 -3.71 0.52 7.03
CA VAL A 26 -4.31 1.86 6.93
C VAL A 26 -3.50 2.75 6.01
N VAL A 27 -4.25 3.53 5.25
CA VAL A 27 -3.76 4.65 4.46
C VAL A 27 -4.07 5.90 5.25
N VAL A 28 -3.03 6.65 5.62
CA VAL A 28 -3.13 7.87 6.42
C VAL A 28 -2.78 9.05 5.54
N ASP A 29 -3.66 10.03 5.41
CA ASP A 29 -3.38 11.28 4.72
C ASP A 29 -2.42 12.14 5.57
N GLU A 30 -1.27 12.49 4.99
CA GLU A 30 -0.23 13.24 5.69
C GLU A 30 -0.60 14.73 5.89
N SER A 31 -1.58 15.24 5.14
CA SER A 31 -1.98 16.66 5.15
C SER A 31 -3.25 16.95 5.94
N ALA A 32 -4.17 15.99 6.07
CA ALA A 32 -5.54 16.19 6.53
C ALA A 32 -5.91 15.32 7.74
N ALA A 33 -4.98 14.48 8.22
CA ALA A 33 -5.20 13.53 9.33
C ALA A 33 -6.42 12.59 9.08
N GLU A 34 -6.67 12.26 7.82
CA GLU A 34 -7.70 11.30 7.44
C GLU A 34 -7.10 9.90 7.38
N GLU A 35 -7.80 8.90 7.91
CA GLU A 35 -7.30 7.52 7.99
C GLU A 35 -8.32 6.56 7.38
N HIS A 36 -7.85 5.71 6.47
CA HIS A 36 -8.69 4.73 5.78
C HIS A 36 -8.14 3.32 5.94
N VAL A 37 -8.95 2.43 6.49
CA VAL A 37 -8.58 1.01 6.64
C VAL A 37 -8.84 0.26 5.33
N LEU A 38 -7.82 -0.44 4.83
CA LEU A 38 -7.91 -1.31 3.65
C LEU A 38 -8.35 -2.71 4.08
N HIS A 39 -9.66 -2.92 4.17
CA HIS A 39 -10.22 -4.25 4.44
C HIS A 39 -10.24 -5.10 3.18
N GLY A 40 -9.83 -6.38 3.31
CA GLY A 40 -9.96 -7.39 2.25
C GLY A 40 -8.84 -7.42 1.22
N TYR A 41 -7.84 -6.55 1.33
CA TYR A 41 -6.63 -6.62 0.52
C TYR A 41 -5.59 -7.51 1.20
N GLU A 42 -4.97 -8.39 0.42
CA GLU A 42 -3.76 -9.09 0.85
C GLU A 42 -2.59 -8.10 0.83
N TRP A 43 -1.63 -8.24 1.74
CA TRP A 43 -0.50 -7.33 1.83
C TRP A 43 0.76 -8.06 2.28
N MET A 44 1.92 -7.49 1.95
CA MET A 44 3.22 -8.03 2.32
C MET A 44 4.25 -6.93 2.52
N HIS A 45 5.14 -7.10 3.51
CA HIS A 45 6.32 -6.26 3.66
C HIS A 45 7.35 -6.60 2.58
N VAL A 46 7.72 -5.61 1.78
CA VAL A 46 8.77 -5.77 0.79
C VAL A 46 10.11 -5.65 1.48
N LYS A 47 10.81 -6.77 1.63
CA LYS A 47 12.22 -6.79 2.03
C LYS A 47 13.09 -6.60 0.78
N HIS A 48 13.14 -5.39 0.24
CA HIS A 48 14.19 -5.08 -0.74
C HIS A 48 15.51 -4.82 0.00
N PRO A 49 16.62 -5.50 -0.37
CA PRO A 49 17.91 -5.31 0.29
C PRO A 49 18.50 -3.90 0.10
N ASP A 50 18.06 -3.19 -0.95
CA ASP A 50 18.47 -1.80 -1.26
C ASP A 50 17.45 -0.74 -0.83
N ALA A 51 16.28 -1.14 -0.34
CA ALA A 51 15.28 -0.21 0.15
C ALA A 51 15.53 0.02 1.65
N THR A 52 16.18 1.12 1.97
CA THR A 52 16.23 1.71 3.32
C THR A 52 14.83 1.98 3.91
N GLU A 53 13.77 1.85 3.10
CA GLU A 53 12.38 2.01 3.50
C GLU A 53 11.69 0.65 3.45
N GLN A 54 11.22 0.18 4.61
CA GLN A 54 10.34 -0.98 4.72
C GLN A 54 9.01 -0.62 4.04
N ARG A 55 8.89 -0.87 2.73
CA ARG A 55 7.69 -0.55 1.96
C ARG A 55 6.69 -1.71 2.06
N ILE A 56 5.42 -1.37 2.23
CA ILE A 56 4.32 -2.34 2.26
C ILE A 56 3.64 -2.34 0.89
N LYS A 57 3.43 -3.52 0.33
CA LYS A 57 2.67 -3.71 -0.93
C LYS A 57 1.35 -4.41 -0.65
N VAL A 58 0.32 -4.10 -1.42
CA VAL A 58 -0.99 -4.76 -1.38
C VAL A 58 -1.26 -5.50 -2.68
N HIS A 59 -1.96 -6.63 -2.62
CA HIS A 59 -2.33 -7.43 -3.77
C HIS A 59 -3.83 -7.31 -4.03
N GLY A 60 -4.20 -7.02 -5.27
CA GLY A 60 -5.59 -6.87 -5.66
C GLY A 60 -5.75 -6.72 -7.17
N GLU A 61 -6.97 -6.88 -7.66
CA GLU A 61 -7.32 -6.67 -9.07
C GLU A 61 -7.12 -5.22 -9.54
N GLY A 62 -7.06 -4.28 -8.59
CA GLY A 62 -6.81 -2.87 -8.84
C GLY A 62 -6.21 -2.18 -7.62
N PRO A 63 -5.77 -0.93 -7.80
CA PRO A 63 -5.22 -0.16 -6.70
C PRO A 63 -6.30 0.12 -5.65
N PRO A 64 -5.93 0.23 -4.37
CA PRO A 64 -6.83 0.73 -3.34
C PRO A 64 -7.41 2.11 -3.70
N PRO A 65 -8.63 2.43 -3.24
CA PRO A 65 -9.33 3.65 -3.62
C PRO A 65 -8.78 4.92 -2.96
N PHE A 66 -7.88 4.80 -1.98
CA PHE A 66 -7.32 5.92 -1.21
C PHE A 66 -5.87 6.16 -1.59
N GLY A 67 -5.58 7.36 -2.09
CA GLY A 67 -4.24 7.73 -2.56
C GLY A 67 -3.92 7.26 -3.99
N LYS A 68 -2.69 7.54 -4.40
CA LYS A 68 -2.09 7.12 -5.67
C LYS A 68 -1.23 5.89 -5.43
N TRP A 69 -1.42 4.90 -6.30
CA TRP A 69 -0.72 3.63 -6.23
C TRP A 69 0.04 3.35 -7.52
N ILE A 70 1.17 2.68 -7.38
CA ILE A 70 2.02 2.26 -8.48
C ILE A 70 1.98 0.74 -8.54
N ALA A 71 1.74 0.21 -9.74
CA ALA A 71 1.83 -1.23 -9.98
C ALA A 71 3.29 -1.66 -9.84
N LEU A 72 3.53 -2.59 -8.93
CA LEU A 72 4.80 -3.29 -8.78
C LEU A 72 4.73 -4.54 -9.68
N ASP A 73 5.30 -4.41 -10.87
CA ASP A 73 5.53 -5.54 -11.77
C ASP A 73 6.71 -6.35 -11.21
N GLU A 74 6.42 -7.48 -10.56
CA GLU A 74 7.47 -8.45 -10.20
C GLU A 74 7.79 -9.27 -11.46
N GLY A 75 8.60 -8.68 -12.35
CA GLY A 75 9.09 -9.32 -13.57
C GLY A 75 9.96 -10.56 -13.33
#